data_AF-A0A920BTW8-F1
#
_entry.id   AF-A0A920BTW8-F1
#
_cell.length_a   1.000
_cell.length_b   1.000
_cell.length_c   1.000
_cell.angle_alpha   90.00
_cell.angle_beta   90.00
_cell.angle_gamma   90.00
#
_symmetry.space_group_name_H-M   'P 1'
#
loop_
_entity.id
_entity.type
_entity.pdbx_description
1 polymer ?
#
loop_
_entity_poly.entity_id
_entity_poly.type
_entity_poly.pdbx_seq_one_letter_code
_entity_poly.pdbx_strand_id
1 'polypeptide(L)'
;MTAIYILEEYQGKGIGKKLVGKLFEHFKKLGYKKIFVEVLEDNKSRLFYEKLGAQYCETTKITIQGDELNLAIYKWENINSLLTPR
;
A
#
# COMPACT_ATOMS: atom_id res chain seq x y z
N MET A 1 -0.13 4.88 -12.51
CA MET A 1 0.19 5.32 -11.14
C MET A 1 -1.13 5.65 -10.45
N THR A 2 -1.40 5.05 -9.29
CA THR A 2 -2.66 5.23 -8.55
C THR A 2 -2.34 5.45 -7.07
N ALA A 3 -3.25 6.07 -6.33
CA ALA A 3 -3.10 6.35 -4.91
C ALA A 3 -4.43 6.08 -4.20
N ILE A 4 -4.35 5.77 -2.90
CA ILE A 4 -5.53 5.54 -2.05
C ILE A 4 -5.53 6.58 -0.94
N TYR A 5 -6.59 7.36 -0.89
CA TYR A 5 -6.86 8.31 0.19
C TYR A 5 -8.23 8.02 0.78
N ILE A 6 -8.32 8.05 2.10
CA ILE A 6 -9.57 7.88 2.84
C ILE A 6 -9.64 9.03 3.83
N LEU A 7 -10.73 9.79 3.75
CA LEU A 7 -11.06 10.84 4.72
C LEU A 7 -10.97 10.29 6.15
N GLU A 8 -10.39 11.07 7.05
CA GLU A 8 -10.07 10.65 8.42
C GLU A 8 -11.28 10.05 9.16
N GLU A 9 -12.45 10.69 9.02
CA GLU A 9 -13.72 10.23 9.63
C GLU A 9 -14.20 8.85 9.13
N TYR A 10 -13.63 8.33 8.04
CA TYR A 10 -13.91 7.01 7.47
C TYR A 10 -12.77 6.00 7.67
N GLN A 11 -11.65 6.40 8.27
CA GLN A 11 -10.56 5.49 8.60
C GLN A 11 -10.94 4.54 9.75
N GLY A 12 -10.22 3.42 9.89
CA GLY A 12 -10.52 2.39 10.89
C GLY A 12 -11.78 1.54 10.63
N LYS A 13 -12.62 1.90 9.66
CA LYS A 13 -13.88 1.19 9.32
C LYS A 13 -13.71 0.03 8.31
N GLY A 14 -12.48 -0.39 8.05
CA GLY A 14 -12.18 -1.46 7.09
C GLY A 14 -12.35 -1.11 5.61
N ILE A 15 -12.61 0.16 5.27
CA ILE A 15 -12.82 0.62 3.88
C ILE A 15 -11.57 0.39 3.03
N GLY A 16 -10.38 0.77 3.52
CA GLY A 16 -9.12 0.57 2.81
C GLY A 16 -8.87 -0.90 2.46
N LYS A 17 -9.14 -1.82 3.39
CA LYS A 17 -9.04 -3.27 3.16
C LYS A 17 -9.94 -3.73 2.03
N LYS A 18 -11.20 -3.26 1.99
CA LYS A 18 -12.15 -3.57 0.92
C LYS A 18 -11.68 -3.04 -0.44
N LEU A 19 -11.17 -1.81 -0.48
CA LEU A 19 -10.64 -1.19 -1.71
C LEU A 19 -9.44 -1.96 -2.25
N VAL A 20 -8.42 -2.22 -1.40
CA VAL A 20 -7.23 -2.98 -1.80
C VAL A 20 -7.60 -4.40 -2.24
N GLY A 21 -8.52 -5.07 -1.53
CA GLY A 21 -9.00 -6.40 -1.91
C GLY A 21 -9.62 -6.41 -3.32
N LYS A 22 -10.49 -5.44 -3.64
CA LYS A 22 -11.09 -5.33 -4.98
C LYS A 22 -10.05 -5.05 -6.06
N LEU A 23 -9.04 -4.22 -5.78
CA LEU A 23 -7.94 -3.96 -6.70
C LEU A 23 -7.13 -5.23 -6.98
N PHE A 24 -6.79 -6.01 -5.95
CA PHE A 24 -6.05 -7.26 -6.14
C PHE A 24 -6.84 -8.27 -6.97
N GLU A 25 -8.13 -8.44 -6.71
CA GLU A 25 -8.99 -9.32 -7.53
C GLU A 25 -9.04 -8.88 -8.99
N HIS A 26 -9.05 -7.58 -9.25
CA HIS A 26 -8.97 -7.05 -10.61
C HIS A 26 -7.60 -7.30 -11.23
N PHE A 27 -6.52 -7.05 -10.50
CA PHE A 27 -5.15 -7.23 -10.98
C PHE A 27 -4.82 -8.70 -11.27
N LYS A 28 -5.37 -9.65 -10.50
CA LYS A 28 -5.27 -11.09 -10.78
C LYS A 28 -5.87 -11.43 -12.14
N LYS A 29 -7.07 -10.90 -12.43
CA LYS A 29 -7.76 -11.15 -13.71
C LYS A 29 -6.99 -10.59 -14.91
N LEU A 30 -6.23 -9.51 -14.70
CA LEU A 30 -5.36 -8.93 -15.71
C LEU A 30 -3.99 -9.62 -15.83
N GLY A 31 -3.70 -10.62 -14.99
CA GLY A 31 -2.45 -11.39 -15.04
C GLY A 31 -1.25 -10.68 -14.40
N TYR A 32 -1.45 -9.64 -13.59
CA TYR A 32 -0.37 -9.01 -12.85
C TYR A 32 0.19 -9.96 -11.77
N LYS A 33 1.51 -10.01 -11.67
CA LYS A 33 2.23 -10.91 -10.74
C LYS A 33 2.85 -10.20 -9.54
N LYS A 34 3.12 -8.91 -9.68
CA LYS A 34 3.82 -8.10 -8.69
C LYS A 34 3.00 -6.85 -8.39
N ILE A 35 2.87 -6.54 -7.11
CA ILE A 35 2.19 -5.34 -6.62
C ILE A 35 3.11 -4.72 -5.58
N PHE A 36 3.32 -3.41 -5.67
CA PHE A 36 4.04 -2.64 -4.69
C PHE A 36 3.34 -1.30 -4.46
N VAL A 37 3.69 -0.67 -3.36
CA VAL A 37 3.26 0.68 -3.02
C VAL A 37 4.45 1.46 -2.49
N GLU A 38 4.49 2.73 -2.86
CA GLU A 38 5.43 3.70 -2.32
C GLU A 38 4.65 4.61 -1.38
N VAL A 39 5.15 4.81 -0.17
CA VAL A 39 4.50 5.62 0.86
C VAL A 39 5.57 6.40 1.60
N LEU A 40 5.27 7.66 1.95
CA LEU A 40 6.17 8.44 2.80
C LEU A 40 6.53 7.65 4.05
N GLU A 41 7.81 7.55 4.37
CA GLU A 41 8.31 6.74 5.49
C GLU A 41 7.72 7.19 6.83
N ASP A 42 7.48 8.49 6.98
CA ASP A 42 6.86 9.09 8.16
C ASP A 42 5.33 8.97 8.19
N ASN A 43 4.71 8.51 7.11
CA ASN A 43 3.27 8.33 7.07
C ASN A 43 2.88 7.03 7.80
N LYS A 44 2.18 7.17 8.93
CA LYS A 44 1.66 6.05 9.74
C LYS A 44 0.81 5.05 8.94
N SER A 45 0.23 5.49 7.82
CA SER A 45 -0.49 4.61 6.89
C SER A 45 0.39 3.52 6.27
N ARG A 46 1.72 3.61 6.34
CA ARG A 46 2.60 2.51 5.93
C ARG A 46 2.29 1.19 6.65
N LEU A 47 1.92 1.29 7.93
CA LEU A 47 1.53 0.14 8.76
C LEU A 47 0.25 -0.55 8.27
N PHE A 48 -0.60 0.17 7.53
CA PHE A 48 -1.78 -0.44 6.91
C PHE A 48 -1.37 -1.47 5.85
N TYR A 49 -0.33 -1.20 5.07
CA TYR A 49 0.15 -2.15 4.06
C TYR A 49 0.84 -3.37 4.71
N GLU A 50 1.63 -3.16 5.77
CA GLU A 50 2.21 -4.26 6.56
C GLU A 50 1.12 -5.20 7.11
N LYS A 51 0.05 -4.63 7.68
CA LYS A 51 -1.11 -5.41 8.17
C LYS A 51 -1.85 -6.18 7.08
N LEU A 52 -1.72 -5.77 5.83
CA LEU A 52 -2.26 -6.47 4.66
C LEU A 52 -1.27 -7.47 4.04
N GLY A 53 -0.13 -7.71 4.69
CA GLY A 53 0.87 -8.69 4.26
C GLY A 53 1.90 -8.15 3.27
N ALA A 54 1.95 -6.83 3.05
CA ALA A 54 3.06 -6.23 2.31
C ALA A 54 4.34 -6.30 3.15
N GLN A 55 5.45 -6.58 2.50
CA GLN A 55 6.77 -6.60 3.12
C GLN A 55 7.53 -5.35 2.71
N TYR A 56 8.21 -4.73 3.68
CA TYR A 56 9.16 -3.66 3.38
C TYR A 56 10.25 -4.17 2.44
N CYS A 57 10.59 -3.38 1.43
CA CYS A 57 11.60 -3.71 0.43
C CYS A 57 12.81 -2.80 0.57
N GLU A 58 12.61 -1.50 0.37
CA GLU A 58 13.67 -0.49 0.38
C GLU A 58 13.05 0.90 0.60
N THR A 59 13.92 1.89 0.76
CA THR A 59 13.53 3.31 0.83
C THR A 59 14.26 4.06 -0.27
N THR A 60 13.53 4.92 -0.97
CA THR A 60 14.09 5.85 -1.96
C THR A 60 13.88 7.30 -1.52
N LYS A 61 14.79 8.19 -1.93
CA LYS A 61 14.69 9.62 -1.64
C LYS A 61 13.98 10.34 -2.77
N ILE A 62 13.10 11.26 -2.42
CA ILE A 62 12.42 12.16 -3.36
C ILE A 62 12.53 13.60 -2.86
N THR A 63 12.33 14.56 -3.76
CA THR A 63 12.23 15.98 -3.39
C THR A 63 10.83 16.49 -3.69
N ILE A 64 10.13 17.01 -2.68
CA ILE A 64 8.82 17.65 -2.84
C ILE A 64 8.93 19.08 -2.31
N GLN A 65 8.65 20.07 -3.16
CA GLN A 65 8.69 21.50 -2.80
C GLN A 65 10.02 21.98 -2.18
N GLY A 66 11.12 21.30 -2.49
CA GLY A 66 12.46 21.61 -1.94
C GLY A 66 12.84 20.78 -0.72
N ASP A 67 11.91 20.05 -0.12
CA ASP A 67 12.16 19.15 1.00
C ASP A 67 12.55 17.76 0.49
N GLU A 68 13.61 17.18 1.06
CA GLU A 68 14.00 15.80 0.82
C GLU A 68 13.18 14.88 1.73
N LEU A 69 12.43 13.96 1.14
CA LEU A 69 11.56 13.02 1.82
C LEU A 69 11.93 11.58 1.44
N ASN A 70 11.69 10.66 2.36
CA ASN A 70 11.86 9.24 2.14
C ASN A 70 10.54 8.59 1.73
N LEU A 71 10.55 7.83 0.64
CA LEU A 71 9.49 6.90 0.25
C LEU A 71 9.92 5.47 0.59
N ALA A 72 9.21 4.86 1.53
CA ALA A 72 9.31 3.43 1.79
C ALA A 72 8.52 2.65 0.74
N ILE A 73 9.14 1.63 0.17
CA ILE A 73 8.55 0.73 -0.83
C ILE A 73 8.15 -0.57 -0.13
N TYR A 74 6.87 -0.91 -0.22
CA TYR A 74 6.34 -2.18 0.28
C TYR A 74 5.84 -3.03 -0.89
N LYS A 75 6.14 -4.33 -0.87
CA LYS A 75 5.78 -5.29 -1.94
C LYS A 75 5.01 -6.47 -1.39
N TRP A 76 4.12 -7.01 -2.22
CA TRP A 76 3.54 -8.34 -2.00
C TRP A 76 4.30 -9.34 -2.88
N GLU A 77 4.95 -10.32 -2.25
CA GLU A 77 5.72 -11.37 -2.96
C GLU A 77 4.83 -12.21 -3.89
N ASN A 78 3.55 -12.35 -3.56
CA ASN A 78 2.56 -13.03 -4.38
C ASN A 78 1.24 -12.25 -4.36
N ILE A 79 0.59 -12.11 -5.51
CA ILE A 79 -0.73 -11.45 -5.59
C ILE A 79 -1.83 -12.17 -4.77
N ASN A 80 -1.59 -13.40 -4.33
CA ASN A 80 -2.47 -14.14 -3.42
C ASN A 80 -2.13 -13.93 -1.94
N SER A 81 -1.07 -13.19 -1.59
CA SER A 81 -0.58 -13.04 -0.22
C SER A 81 -1.27 -11.94 0.59
N LEU A 82 -2.46 -11.50 0.18
CA LEU A 82 -3.27 -10.59 0.99
C LEU A 82 -3.68 -11.31 2.28
N LEU A 83 -3.06 -10.91 3.39
CA LEU A 83 -3.47 -11.41 4.68
C LEU A 83 -4.84 -10.82 5.02
N THR A 84 -5.74 -11.69 5.46
CA THR A 84 -6.95 -11.27 6.15
C THR A 84 -6.64 -11.30 7.64
N PRO A 85 -6.32 -10.15 8.28
CA PRO A 85 -6.30 -10.11 9.73
C PRO A 85 -7.71 -10.42 10.25
N ARG A 86 -7.75 -11.19 11.35
CA ARG A 86 -8.95 -11.58 12.10
C ARG A 86 -9.73 -10.36 12.57
#